data_AF-A0A6B2CK30-F1
#
_entry.id   AF-A0A6B2CK30-F1
#
_cell.length_a   1.000
_cell.length_b   1.000
_cell.length_c   1.000
_cell.angle_alpha   90.00
_cell.angle_beta   90.00
_cell.angle_gamma   90.00
#
_symmetry.space_group_name_H-M   'P 1'
#
loop_
_entity.id
_entity.type
_entity.pdbx_description
1 polymer ?
#
loop_
_entity_poly.entity_id
_entity_poly.type
_entity_poly.pdbx_seq_one_letter_code
_entity_poly.pdbx_strand_id
1 'polypeptide(L)' 'MQVTCKYCGKTMGSAWEYFIHYTRECQHMPKTRRCPVCGARFPSFRLLKVHLMNEALVDNRHRGLIIAKFS' A
#
# COMPACT_ATOMS: atom_id res chain seq x y z
N MET A 1 -0.91 1.44 24.19
CA MET A 1 -0.98 0.33 23.22
C MET A 1 0.31 0.36 22.42
N GLN A 2 1.17 -0.63 22.57
CA GLN A 2 2.46 -0.67 21.88
C GLN A 2 2.31 -1.35 20.51
N VAL A 3 2.98 -0.82 19.48
CA VAL A 3 2.91 -1.36 18.11
C VAL A 3 4.31 -1.66 17.63
N THR A 4 4.55 -2.92 17.23
CA THR A 4 5.84 -3.38 16.71
C THR A 4 5.85 -3.35 15.19
N CYS A 5 6.87 -2.71 14.62
CA CYS A 5 7.09 -2.72 13.17
C CYS A 5 7.56 -4.10 12.71
N LYS A 6 6.80 -4.70 11.80
CA LYS A 6 7.08 -6.05 11.26
C LYS A 6 8.32 -6.09 10.36
N TYR A 7 8.75 -4.94 9.85
CA TYR A 7 9.86 -4.84 8.89
C TYR A 7 11.21 -4.64 9.58
N CYS A 8 11.25 -3.92 10.70
CA CYS A 8 12.50 -3.61 11.39
C CYS A 8 12.51 -3.98 12.88
N GLY A 9 11.41 -4.54 13.41
CA GLY A 9 11.31 -5.00 14.81
C GLY A 9 11.21 -3.90 15.87
N LYS A 10 11.22 -2.62 15.50
CA LYS A 10 11.10 -1.51 16.48
C LYS A 10 9.69 -1.46 17.07
N THR A 11 9.63 -1.37 18.40
CA THR A 11 8.38 -1.18 19.16
C THR A 11 8.20 0.28 19.50
N MET A 12 6.99 0.82 19.27
CA MET A 12 6.63 2.20 19.58
C MET A 12 5.47 2.25 20.55
N GLY A 13 5.39 3.31 21.35
CA GLY A 13 4.42 3.46 22.43
C GLY A 13 3.01 3.80 21.95
N SER A 14 2.87 4.23 20.69
CA SER A 14 1.62 4.72 20.13
C SER A 14 1.47 4.45 18.63
N ALA A 15 0.22 4.48 18.15
CA ALA A 15 -0.10 4.30 16.73
C ALA A 15 0.42 5.46 15.86
N TRP A 16 0.50 6.68 16.42
CA TRP A 16 1.03 7.86 15.72
C TRP A 16 2.55 7.76 15.52
N GLU A 17 3.29 7.35 16.55
CA GLU A 17 4.72 7.06 16.42
C GLU A 17 4.96 5.94 15.41
N TYR A 18 4.13 4.88 15.42
CA TYR A 18 4.17 3.85 14.39
C TYR A 18 3.96 4.41 12.99
N PHE A 19 3.02 5.32 12.80
CA PHE A 19 2.76 5.93 11.50
C PHE A 19 3.96 6.73 11.00
N ILE A 20 4.55 7.60 11.83
CA ILE A 20 5.75 8.39 11.47
C ILE A 20 6.91 7.46 11.16
N HIS A 21 7.17 6.49 12.03
CA HIS A 21 8.22 5.51 11.82
C HIS A 21 8.02 4.76 10.50
N TYR A 22 6.84 4.20 10.27
CA TYR A 22 6.56 3.42 9.07
C TYR A 22 6.68 4.24 7.78
N THR A 23 6.26 5.50 7.82
CA THR A 23 6.24 6.37 6.63
C THR A 23 7.58 7.05 6.33
N ARG A 24 8.39 7.37 7.35
CA ARG A 24 9.62 8.18 7.19
C ARG A 24 10.90 7.44 7.58
N GLU A 25 10.88 6.75 8.71
CA GLU A 25 12.09 6.16 9.32
C GLU A 25 12.39 4.76 8.80
N CYS A 26 11.36 3.96 8.58
CA CYS A 26 11.49 2.54 8.29
C CYS A 26 12.06 2.31 6.88
N GLN A 27 12.00 3.31 5.98
CA GLN A 27 12.46 3.27 4.56
C GLN A 27 11.96 2.10 3.70
N HIS A 28 11.25 1.13 4.29
CA HIS A 28 10.58 0.00 3.65
C HIS A 28 9.23 0.39 3.04
N MET A 29 8.74 1.61 3.30
CA MET A 29 7.58 2.10 2.56
C MET A 29 7.98 2.29 1.09
N PRO A 30 7.34 1.58 0.16
CA PRO A 30 7.74 1.68 -1.22
C PRO A 30 7.39 3.09 -1.73
N LYS A 31 8.42 3.81 -2.20
CA LYS A 31 8.29 5.16 -2.80
C LYS A 31 7.31 5.19 -3.98
N THR A 32 7.06 4.03 -4.59
CA THR A 32 6.07 3.84 -5.63
C THR A 32 5.11 2.72 -5.23
N ARG A 33 3.85 2.86 -5.56
CA ARG A 33 2.83 1.83 -5.35
C ARG A 33 2.82 0.94 -6.59
N ARG A 34 3.08 -0.36 -6.41
CA ARG A 34 3.08 -1.33 -7.50
C ARG A 34 1.72 -2.02 -7.61
N CYS A 35 1.17 -2.12 -8.82
CA CYS A 35 0.03 -2.99 -9.08
C CYS A 35 0.49 -4.45 -8.95
N PRO A 36 -0.16 -5.28 -8.11
CA PRO A 36 0.27 -6.66 -7.90
C PRO A 36 -0.10 -7.59 -9.06
N VAL A 37 -0.91 -7.15 -10.03
CA VAL A 37 -1.32 -7.94 -11.21
C VAL A 37 -0.35 -7.72 -12.38
N CYS A 38 -0.24 -6.47 -12.84
CA CYS A 38 0.59 -6.13 -14.00
C CYS A 38 2.00 -5.65 -13.64
N GLY A 39 2.26 -5.38 -12.35
CA GLY A 39 3.55 -4.90 -11.89
C GLY A 39 3.82 -3.42 -12.15
N ALA A 40 2.87 -2.66 -12.71
CA ALA A 40 3.00 -1.24 -13.00
C ALA A 40 3.26 -0.42 -11.73
N ARG A 41 4.13 0.59 -11.81
CA ARG A 41 4.53 1.44 -10.68
C ARG A 41 3.88 2.81 -10.79
N PHE A 42 3.28 3.26 -9.69
CA PHE A 42 2.59 4.54 -9.59
C PHE A 42 3.22 5.40 -8.50
N PRO A 43 3.34 6.71 -8.70
CA PRO A 43 3.91 7.60 -7.70
C PRO A 43 2.94 7.90 -6.54
N SER A 44 1.65 7.56 -6.68
CA SER A 44 0.66 7.80 -5.62
C SER A 44 -0.41 6.71 -5.56
N PHE A 45 -1.06 6.62 -4.39
CA PHE A 45 -2.20 5.71 -4.18
C PHE A 45 -3.41 6.10 -5.06
N ARG A 46 -3.64 7.40 -5.27
CA ARG A 46 -4.73 7.89 -6.13
C ARG A 46 -4.59 7.35 -7.56
N LEU A 47 -3.39 7.39 -8.13
CA LEU A 47 -3.15 6.90 -9.48
C LEU A 47 -3.24 5.37 -9.57
N LEU A 48 -2.73 4.64 -8.57
CA LEU A 48 -2.94 3.19 -8.51
C LEU A 48 -4.44 2.86 -8.41
N LYS A 49 -5.23 3.60 -7.62
CA LYS A 49 -6.67 3.39 -7.49
C LYS A 49 -7.40 3.61 -8.81
N VAL A 50 -7.09 4.72 -9.51
CA VAL A 50 -7.66 5.02 -10.83
C VAL A 50 -7.28 3.93 -11.84
N HIS A 51 -6.03 3.48 -11.85
CA HIS A 51 -5.59 2.35 -12.66
C HIS A 51 -6.40 1.10 -12.37
N LEU A 52 -6.53 0.68 -11.10
CA LEU A 52 -7.31 -0.52 -10.75
C LEU A 52 -8.78 -0.38 -11.17
N MET A 53 -9.39 0.80 -11.01
CA MET A 53 -10.77 1.08 -11.41
C MET A 53 -10.97 1.03 -12.93
N ASN A 54 -10.07 1.65 -13.70
CA ASN A 54 -10.16 1.69 -15.16
C ASN A 54 -9.82 0.34 -15.78
N GLU A 55 -8.75 -0.30 -15.32
CA GLU A 55 -8.30 -1.60 -15.83
C GLU A 55 -9.26 -2.72 -15.44
N ALA A 56 -10.08 -2.59 -14.40
CA ALA A 56 -11.12 -3.58 -14.10
C ALA A 56 -12.17 -3.72 -15.23
N LEU A 57 -12.27 -2.72 -16.12
CA LEU A 57 -13.14 -2.76 -17.30
C LEU A 57 -12.44 -3.31 -18.54
N VAL A 58 -11.11 -3.26 -18.58
CA VAL A 58 -10.27 -3.65 -19.75
C VAL A 58 -9.66 -5.04 -19.55
N ASP A 59 -9.30 -5.38 -18.32
CA ASP A 59 -8.56 -6.59 -17.96
C ASP A 59 -9.17 -7.24 -16.70
N ASN A 60 -9.83 -8.38 -16.91
CA ASN A 60 -10.53 -9.15 -15.87
C ASN A 60 -9.62 -9.59 -14.70
N ARG A 61 -8.29 -9.58 -14.86
CA ARG A 61 -7.34 -9.96 -13.79
C ARG A 61 -7.27 -8.88 -12.72
N HIS A 62 -7.56 -7.62 -13.05
CA HIS A 62 -7.62 -6.51 -12.10
C HIS A 62 -8.96 -6.45 -11.34
N ARG A 63 -10.03 -7.07 -11.87
CA ARG A 63 -11.37 -7.10 -11.27
C ARG A 63 -11.41 -7.73 -9.88
N GLY A 64 -10.59 -8.77 -9.65
CA GLY A 64 -10.51 -9.48 -8.36
C GLY A 64 -9.96 -8.63 -7.20
N LEU A 65 -9.15 -7.60 -7.48
CA LEU A 65 -8.56 -6.74 -6.44
C LEU A 65 -9.48 -5.64 -5.96
N ILE A 66 -10.46 -5.21 -6.77
CA ILE A 66 -11.44 -4.21 -6.33
C ILE A 66 -12.29 -4.77 -5.18
N ILE A 67 -12.66 -6.04 -5.28
CA ILE A 67 -13.48 -6.75 -4.28
C ILE A 67 -12.68 -7.01 -2.99
N ALA A 68 -11.37 -7.28 -3.09
CA ALA A 68 -10.55 -7.71 -1.95
C ALA A 68 -9.85 -6.57 -1.15
N LYS A 69 -9.74 -5.36 -1.71
CA LYS A 69 -8.93 -4.26 -1.10
C LYS A 69 -9.70 -2.97 -0.83
N PHE A 70 -10.94 -2.84 -1.29
CA PHE A 70 -11.72 -1.59 -1.19
C PHE A 70 -13.14 -1.76 -0.61
N SER A 71 -13.46 -2.92 -0.02
CA SER A 71 -14.63 -3.09 0.86
C SER A 71 -14.32 -2.69 2.29
#